data_AF-A0A843EQV6-F1
#
_entry.id   AF-A0A843EQV6-F1
#
_cell.length_a   1.000
_cell.length_b   1.000
_cell.length_c   1.000
_cell.angle_alpha   90.00
_cell.angle_beta   90.00
_cell.angle_gamma   90.00
#
_symmetry.space_group_name_H-M   'P 1'
#
loop_
_entity.id
_entity.type
_entity.pdbx_description
1 polymer ?
#
loop_
_entity_poly.entity_id
_entity_poly.type
_entity_poly.pdbx_seq_one_letter_code
_entity_poly.pdbx_strand_id
1 'polypeptide(L)'
;MNNPECIVCGSKEKLEAHHITRVKPYDERYIDEENGVVLCRKCHNKYHEEYNQINPVTLIKFTRENGVNKKLIKENKKLRRQKKKLKHKIQNQKVNEMGYASLKWRQKHENN
;
A
#
# COMPACT_ATOMS: atom_id res chain seq x y z
N MET A 1 -17.83 -14.91 4.58
CA MET A 1 -17.00 -14.62 5.77
C MET A 1 -15.63 -14.16 5.28
N ASN A 2 -15.13 -13.03 5.76
CA ASN A 2 -13.77 -12.58 5.44
C ASN A 2 -12.79 -13.51 6.14
N ASN A 3 -11.85 -14.12 5.40
CA ASN A 3 -10.75 -14.84 6.03
C ASN A 3 -9.92 -13.85 6.86
N PRO A 4 -9.58 -14.18 8.11
CA PRO A 4 -8.75 -13.29 8.92
C PRO A 4 -7.38 -13.13 8.27
N GLU A 5 -6.87 -11.90 8.31
CA GLU A 5 -5.53 -11.54 7.83
C GLU A 5 -4.91 -10.54 8.79
N CYS A 6 -3.58 -10.55 8.86
CA CYS A 6 -2.84 -9.61 9.69
C CYS A 6 -3.14 -8.17 9.26
N ILE A 7 -3.65 -7.33 10.17
CA ILE A 7 -4.03 -5.94 9.85
C ILE A 7 -2.84 -5.07 9.42
N VAL A 8 -1.60 -5.51 9.71
CA VAL A 8 -0.37 -4.79 9.37
C VAL A 8 0.15 -5.20 7.99
N CYS A 9 0.27 -6.50 7.71
CA CYS A 9 0.94 -6.97 6.49
C CYS A 9 0.07 -7.78 5.53
N GLY A 10 -1.17 -8.11 5.90
CA GLY A 10 -2.09 -8.94 5.12
C GLY A 10 -1.71 -10.43 5.04
N SER A 11 -0.73 -10.89 5.84
CA SER A 11 -0.42 -12.32 5.93
C SER A 11 -1.62 -13.09 6.46
N LYS A 12 -1.87 -14.29 5.94
CA LYS A 12 -2.88 -15.24 6.44
C LYS A 12 -2.26 -16.39 7.23
N GLU A 13 -0.95 -16.36 7.41
CA GLU A 13 -0.19 -17.40 8.11
C GLU A 13 0.12 -16.98 9.55
N LYS A 14 0.09 -17.98 10.47
CA LYS A 14 0.45 -17.84 11.88
C LYS A 14 -0.28 -16.64 12.54
N LEU A 15 -1.59 -16.60 12.37
CA LEU A 15 -2.45 -15.56 12.90
C LEU A 15 -2.66 -15.75 14.40
N GLU A 16 -2.58 -14.66 15.14
CA GLU A 16 -2.72 -14.61 16.58
C GLU A 16 -3.62 -13.41 16.93
N ALA A 17 -4.44 -13.57 17.97
CA ALA A 17 -5.16 -12.46 18.55
C ALA A 17 -4.18 -11.57 19.32
N HIS A 18 -4.27 -10.27 19.10
CA HIS A 18 -3.51 -9.27 19.82
C HIS A 18 -4.49 -8.32 20.51
N HIS A 19 -4.36 -8.16 21.83
CA HIS A 19 -5.22 -7.25 22.57
C HIS A 19 -4.92 -5.79 22.21
N ILE A 20 -5.95 -4.97 21.99
CA ILE A 20 -5.81 -3.53 21.73
C ILE A 20 -5.41 -2.80 23.02
N THR A 21 -6.03 -3.20 24.14
CA THR A 21 -5.72 -2.70 25.48
C THR A 21 -5.33 -3.86 26.38
N ARG A 22 -4.25 -3.71 27.14
CA ARG A 22 -3.81 -4.72 28.09
C ARG A 22 -4.90 -4.98 29.14
N VAL A 23 -5.35 -6.22 29.23
CA VAL A 23 -6.34 -6.69 30.21
C VAL A 23 -5.81 -7.94 30.91
N LYS A 24 -6.27 -8.15 32.15
CA LYS A 24 -5.89 -9.32 32.95
C LYS A 24 -6.66 -10.55 32.44
N PRO A 25 -6.11 -11.77 32.52
CA PRO A 25 -6.77 -12.98 31.99
C PRO A 25 -8.13 -13.31 32.60
N TYR A 26 -8.41 -12.81 33.80
CA TYR A 26 -9.67 -13.00 34.53
C TYR A 26 -10.67 -11.85 34.35
N ASP A 27 -10.35 -10.89 33.49
CA ASP A 27 -11.24 -9.80 33.13
C ASP A 27 -12.10 -10.23 31.94
N GLU A 28 -13.41 -9.95 31.97
CA GLU A 28 -14.33 -10.30 30.87
C GLU A 28 -13.89 -9.67 29.54
N ARG A 29 -13.21 -8.53 29.58
CA ARG A 29 -12.64 -7.85 28.40
C ARG A 29 -11.46 -8.60 27.76
N TYR A 30 -10.97 -9.67 28.38
CA TYR A 30 -9.91 -10.52 27.83
C TYR A 30 -10.38 -11.32 26.61
N ILE A 31 -11.65 -11.71 26.59
CA ILE A 31 -12.29 -12.45 25.50
C ILE A 31 -13.18 -11.57 24.61
N ASP A 32 -13.26 -10.28 24.90
CA ASP A 32 -14.03 -9.32 24.12
C ASP A 32 -13.41 -9.14 22.73
N GLU A 33 -14.19 -9.45 21.69
CA GLU A 33 -13.79 -9.34 20.29
C GLU A 33 -13.45 -7.88 19.92
N GLU A 34 -14.07 -6.90 20.57
CA GLU A 34 -13.78 -5.48 20.33
C GLU A 34 -12.42 -5.05 20.89
N ASN A 35 -11.86 -5.81 21.84
CA ASN A 35 -10.53 -5.58 22.39
C ASN A 35 -9.46 -6.43 21.67
N GLY A 36 -9.78 -7.07 20.54
CA GLY A 36 -8.86 -7.91 19.78
C GLY A 36 -8.62 -7.39 18.35
N VAL A 37 -7.40 -7.56 17.86
CA VAL A 37 -7.09 -7.48 16.42
C VAL A 37 -6.28 -8.69 15.98
N VAL A 38 -6.32 -8.98 14.68
CA VAL A 38 -5.55 -10.08 14.09
C VAL A 38 -4.17 -9.58 13.65
N LEU A 39 -3.12 -10.15 14.21
CA LEU A 39 -1.74 -9.99 13.74
C LEU A 39 -1.15 -11.34 13.38
N CYS A 40 -0.25 -11.39 12.40
CA CYS A 40 0.61 -12.56 12.26
C CYS A 40 1.69 -12.53 13.34
N ARG A 41 2.16 -13.69 13.80
CA ARG A 41 3.18 -13.84 14.84
C ARG A 41 4.40 -12.92 14.66
N LYS A 42 4.82 -12.69 13.41
CA LYS A 42 5.92 -11.76 13.10
C LYS A 42 5.59 -10.31 13.46
N CYS A 43 4.42 -9.82 13.05
CA CYS A 43 3.97 -8.47 13.38
C CYS A 43 3.63 -8.34 14.86
N HIS A 44 3.10 -9.41 15.46
CA HIS A 44 2.78 -9.47 16.87
C HIS A 44 4.03 -9.33 17.75
N ASN A 45 5.06 -10.14 17.51
CA ASN A 45 6.33 -10.05 18.23
C ASN A 45 6.99 -8.69 18.01
N LYS A 46 7.04 -8.21 16.76
CA LYS A 46 7.63 -6.90 16.45
C LYS A 46 6.94 -5.78 17.21
N TYR A 47 5.61 -5.81 17.32
CA TYR A 47 4.87 -4.83 18.10
C TYR A 47 5.34 -4.84 19.56
N HIS A 48 5.44 -6.02 20.18
CA HIS A 48 5.89 -6.14 21.57
C HIS A 48 7.38 -5.84 21.79
N GLU A 49 8.21 -6.01 20.77
CA GLU A 49 9.61 -5.55 20.79
C GLU A 49 9.73 -4.03 20.76
N GLU A 50 8.82 -3.35 20.05
CA GLU A 50 8.85 -1.90 19.85
C GLU A 50 8.08 -1.13 20.94
N TYR A 51 7.02 -1.73 21.49
CA TYR A 51 6.10 -1.11 22.44
C TYR A 51 5.95 -1.96 23.70
N ASN A 52 6.46 -1.45 24.83
CA ASN A 52 6.29 -2.06 26.15
C ASN A 52 4.86 -1.91 26.71
N GLN A 53 4.09 -0.93 26.23
CA GLN A 53 2.72 -0.67 26.66
C GLN A 53 1.74 -1.01 25.52
N ILE A 54 0.74 -1.83 25.85
CA ILE A 54 -0.30 -2.25 24.90
C ILE A 54 -1.51 -1.33 25.05
N ASN A 55 -1.73 -0.47 24.07
CA ASN A 55 -2.84 0.47 24.03
C ASN A 55 -3.21 0.90 22.59
N PRO A 56 -4.39 1.50 22.37
CA PRO A 56 -4.82 1.91 21.03
C PRO A 56 -3.83 2.84 20.31
N VAL A 57 -3.18 3.76 21.02
CA VAL A 57 -2.29 4.77 20.42
C VAL A 57 -1.05 4.11 19.82
N THR A 58 -0.42 3.20 20.56
CA THR A 58 0.76 2.45 20.10
C THR A 58 0.41 1.51 18.95
N LEU A 59 -0.76 0.86 18.99
CA LEU A 59 -1.22 0.00 17.89
C LEU A 59 -1.49 0.81 16.62
N ILE A 60 -2.14 1.98 16.73
CA ILE A 60 -2.35 2.90 15.60
C ILE A 60 -1.01 3.39 15.03
N LYS A 61 -0.05 3.71 15.90
CA LYS A 61 1.29 4.14 15.46
C LYS A 61 2.02 3.01 14.74
N PHE A 62 2.06 1.82 15.35
CA PHE A 62 2.68 0.64 14.76
C PHE A 62 2.07 0.27 13.41
N THR A 63 0.74 0.25 13.31
CA THR A 63 0.04 -0.04 12.04
C THR A 63 0.30 1.03 10.98
N ARG A 64 0.42 2.31 11.32
CA ARG A 64 0.81 3.36 10.36
C ARG A 64 2.24 3.21 9.88
N GLU A 65 3.17 2.88 10.77
CA GLU A 65 4.61 2.82 10.47
C GLU A 65 5.02 1.51 9.80
N ASN A 66 4.38 0.40 10.18
CA ASN A 66 4.70 -0.94 9.71
C ASN A 66 3.69 -1.49 8.70
N GLY A 67 2.50 -0.89 8.64
CA GLY A 67 1.46 -1.21 7.67
C GLY A 67 1.73 -0.65 6.28
N VAL A 68 2.98 -0.23 6.01
CA VAL A 68 3.40 0.11 4.66
C VAL A 68 3.43 -1.16 3.82
N ASN A 69 2.24 -1.39 3.29
CA ASN A 69 1.79 -2.44 2.43
C ASN A 69 2.81 -2.60 1.30
N LYS A 70 3.73 -3.56 1.45
CA LYS A 70 4.79 -3.85 0.46
C LYS A 70 4.20 -4.03 -0.94
N LYS A 71 2.97 -4.54 -1.02
CA LYS A 71 2.18 -4.65 -2.24
C LYS A 71 1.85 -3.27 -2.81
N LEU A 72 1.31 -2.35 -2.01
CA LEU A 72 1.04 -0.96 -2.40
C LEU A 72 2.31 -0.21 -2.83
N ILE A 73 3.43 -0.37 -2.13
CA ILE A 73 4.73 0.22 -2.55
C ILE A 73 5.15 -0.33 -3.92
N LYS A 74 5.02 -1.65 -4.11
CA LYS A 74 5.39 -2.33 -5.36
C LYS A 74 4.48 -1.90 -6.52
N GLU A 75 3.19 -1.79 -6.27
CA GLU A 75 2.19 -1.29 -7.22
C GLU A 75 2.44 0.18 -7.58
N ASN A 76 2.69 1.04 -6.59
CA ASN A 76 3.04 2.45 -6.83
C ASN A 76 4.35 2.60 -7.63
N LYS A 77 5.37 1.78 -7.37
CA LYS A 77 6.58 1.74 -8.20
C LYS A 77 6.26 1.32 -9.64
N LYS A 78 5.40 0.32 -9.84
CA LYS A 78 4.97 -0.13 -11.18
C LYS A 78 4.20 0.97 -11.92
N LEU A 79 3.25 1.63 -11.27
CA LEU A 79 2.47 2.74 -11.81
C LEU A 79 3.36 3.92 -12.22
N ARG A 80 4.34 4.30 -11.40
CA ARG A 80 5.32 5.36 -11.74
C ARG A 80 6.10 5.04 -13.02
N ARG A 81 6.56 3.79 -13.18
CA ARG A 81 7.27 3.34 -14.39
C ARG A 81 6.36 3.39 -15.63
N GLN A 82 5.11 2.95 -15.49
CA GLN A 82 4.13 2.99 -16.59
C GLN A 82 3.81 4.44 -17.01
N LYS A 83 3.57 5.35 -16.05
CA LYS A 83 3.36 6.78 -16.34
C LYS A 83 4.55 7.40 -17.08
N LYS A 84 5.79 7.08 -16.70
CA LYS A 84 6.99 7.57 -17.39
C LYS A 84 7.04 7.10 -18.84
N LYS A 85 6.77 5.81 -19.10
CA LYS A 85 6.71 5.25 -20.46
C LYS A 85 5.62 5.90 -21.30
N LEU A 86 4.43 6.09 -20.72
CA LEU A 86 3.30 6.73 -21.41
C LEU A 86 3.62 8.19 -21.77
N LYS A 87 4.23 8.95 -20.84
CA LYS A 87 4.65 10.33 -21.10
C LYS A 87 5.62 10.42 -22.28
N HIS A 88 6.61 9.52 -22.35
CA HIS A 88 7.55 9.49 -23.46
C HIS A 88 6.88 9.13 -24.79
N LYS A 89 5.95 8.15 -24.79
CA LYS A 89 5.16 7.81 -25.98
C LYS A 89 4.34 9.00 -26.49
N ILE A 90 3.63 9.70 -25.60
CA ILE A 90 2.83 10.88 -25.95
C ILE A 90 3.74 11.98 -26.54
N GLN A 91 4.92 12.18 -25.96
CA GLN A 91 5.87 13.18 -26.46
C GLN A 91 6.37 12.84 -27.87
N ASN A 92 6.73 11.59 -28.13
CA ASN A 92 7.17 11.16 -29.46
C ASN A 92 6.03 11.23 -30.49
N GLN A 93 4.80 10.90 -30.10
CA GLN A 93 3.63 11.02 -30.96
C GLN A 93 3.37 12.48 -31.37
N LYS A 94 3.45 13.43 -30.41
CA LYS A 94 3.32 14.87 -30.71
C LYS A 94 4.39 15.37 -31.69
N VAL A 95 5.64 14.94 -31.53
CA VAL A 95 6.74 15.30 -32.44
C VAL A 95 6.47 14.75 -33.85
N ASN A 96 6.02 13.51 -33.95
CA ASN A 96 5.68 12.90 -35.24
C ASN A 96 4.51 13.64 -35.91
N GLU A 97 3.43 13.92 -35.19
CA GLU A 97 2.27 14.66 -35.70
C GLU A 97 2.67 16.06 -36.20
N MET A 98 3.54 16.77 -35.47
CA MET A 98 4.11 18.04 -35.92
C MET A 98 4.93 17.88 -37.20
N GLY A 99 5.78 16.85 -37.29
CA GLY A 99 6.56 16.56 -38.50
C GLY A 99 5.69 16.27 -39.72
N TYR A 100 4.65 15.46 -39.57
CA TYR A 100 3.68 15.19 -40.63
C TYR A 100 2.91 16.45 -41.05
N ALA A 101 2.51 17.30 -40.09
CA ALA A 101 1.85 18.57 -40.40
C ALA A 101 2.75 19.51 -41.19
N SER A 102 4.04 19.61 -40.83
CA SER A 102 5.03 20.41 -41.58
C SER A 102 5.30 19.88 -42.99
N LEU A 103 5.37 18.56 -43.19
CA LEU A 103 5.52 17.95 -44.52
C LEU A 103 4.32 18.23 -45.42
N LYS A 104 3.10 18.06 -44.90
CA LYS A 104 1.87 18.40 -45.64
C LYS A 104 1.81 19.87 -46.01
N TRP A 105 2.27 20.77 -45.12
CA TRP A 105 2.34 22.19 -45.41
C TRP A 105 3.31 22.49 -46.57
N ARG A 106 4.53 21.92 -46.57
CA ARG A 106 5.49 22.08 -47.69
C ARG A 106 4.94 21.61 -49.03
N GLN A 107 4.37 20.39 -49.08
CA GLN A 107 3.80 19.84 -50.32
C GLN A 107 2.66 20.70 -50.88
N LYS A 108 1.92 21.43 -50.04
CA LYS A 108 0.86 22.34 -50.48
C LYS A 108 1.41 23.63 -51.11
N HIS A 109 2.59 24.08 -50.70
CA HIS A 109 3.20 25.33 -51.15
C HIS A 109 4.26 25.14 -52.25
N GLU A 110 4.77 23.93 -52.47
CA GLU A 110 5.68 23.61 -53.58
C GLU A 110 4.94 23.23 -54.89
N ASN A 111 3.64 22.92 -54.82
CA ASN A 111 2.80 22.54 -55.97
C ASN A 111 1.89 23.69 -56.47
N ASN A 112 2.21 24.94 -56.13
CA ASN A 112 1.46 26.15 -56.47
C ASN A 112 2.42 27.22 -56.96
#